data_AF-A0A1S4APJ1-F1
#
_entry.id   AF-A0A1S4APJ1-F1
#
_cell.length_a   1.000
_cell.length_b   1.000
_cell.length_c   1.000
_cell.angle_alpha   90.00
_cell.angle_beta   90.00
_cell.angle_gamma   90.00
#
_symmetry.space_group_name_H-M   'P 1'
#
loop_
_entity.id
_entity.type
_entity.pdbx_description
1 polymer ?
#
loop_
_entity_poly.entity_id
_entity_poly.type
_entity_poly.pdbx_seq_one_letter_code
_entity_poly.pdbx_strand_id
1 'polypeptide(L)' 'METEGRKRGRGPLERLYRLIMRRNSVYVTFVIVGAFLGERAVDYGVRKLWEKNNIGKRYEDIPVLGQRQPEE' A
#
# COMPACT_ATOMS: atom_id res chain seq x y z
N MET A 1 33.68 31.89 -27.04
CA MET A 1 32.72 31.45 -26.00
C MET A 1 32.16 30.12 -26.43
N GLU A 2 32.85 29.05 -26.06
CA GLU A 2 32.33 27.69 -26.22
C GLU A 2 31.15 27.56 -25.25
N THR A 3 29.96 27.33 -25.80
CA THR A 3 28.79 26.99 -25.02
C THR A 3 28.99 25.55 -24.56
N GLU A 4 29.56 25.40 -23.35
CA GLU A 4 29.65 24.10 -22.69
C GLU A 4 28.26 23.47 -22.65
N GLY A 5 28.07 22.46 -23.50
CA GLY A 5 26.87 21.67 -23.56
C GLY A 5 26.60 21.08 -22.19
N ARG A 6 25.59 21.61 -21.51
CA ARG A 6 25.07 21.11 -20.24
C ARG A 6 24.58 19.67 -20.46
N LYS A 7 25.48 18.69 -20.31
CA LYS A 7 25.17 17.26 -20.23
C LYS A 7 24.39 17.01 -18.94
N ARG A 8 23.12 17.43 -18.93
CA ARG A 8 22.16 17.10 -17.88
C ARG A 8 21.78 15.63 -18.06
N GLY A 9 22.60 14.74 -17.51
CA GLY A 9 22.29 13.30 -17.48
C GLY A 9 20.88 13.11 -16.92
N ARG A 10 20.01 12.47 -17.70
CA ARG A 10 18.63 12.15 -17.28
C ARG A 10 18.70 11.22 -16.07
N GLY A 11 18.32 11.74 -14.90
CA GLY A 11 18.36 11.00 -13.65
C GLY A 11 17.43 9.77 -13.66
N PRO A 12 17.61 8.84 -12.70
CA PRO A 12 16.79 7.62 -12.59
C PRO A 12 15.29 7.93 -12.52
N LEU A 13 14.90 9.00 -11.83
CA LEU A 13 13.51 9.47 -11.76
C LEU A 13 12.97 9.89 -13.13
N GLU A 14 13.78 10.52 -13.98
CA GLU A 14 13.34 10.90 -15.33
C GLU A 14 13.21 9.67 -16.25
N ARG A 15 14.00 8.63 -16.00
CA ARG A 15 13.88 7.33 -16.67
C ARG A 15 12.58 6.63 -16.28
N LEU A 16 12.26 6.61 -14.98
CA LEU A 16 11.00 6.06 -14.46
C LEU A 16 9.78 6.83 -14.99
N TYR A 17 9.85 8.16 -14.96
CA TYR A 17 8.82 9.03 -15.52
C TYR A 17 8.57 8.71 -16.99
N ARG A 18 9.63 8.58 -17.80
CA ARG A 18 9.47 8.24 -19.22
C ARG A 18 8.83 6.87 -19.45
N LEU A 19 9.13 5.90 -18.59
CA LEU A 19 8.61 4.55 -18.70
C LEU A 19 7.12 4.49 -18.36
N ILE A 20 6.71 5.16 -17.29
CA ILE A 20 5.36 4.99 -16.72
C ILE A 20 4.42 6.12 -17.14
N MET A 21 4.89 7.36 -17.17
CA MET A 21 4.05 8.56 -17.29
C MET A 21 3.91 9.08 -18.73
N ARG A 22 4.74 8.62 -19.68
CA ARG A 22 4.79 9.22 -21.04
C ARG A 22 3.61 8.87 -21.95
N ARG A 23 2.97 7.70 -21.75
CA ARG A 23 1.85 7.23 -22.60
C ARG A 23 0.62 7.03 -21.73
N ASN A 24 -0.51 7.66 -22.10
CA ASN A 24 -1.76 7.55 -21.35
C ASN A 24 -2.18 6.10 -21.10
N SER A 25 -2.06 5.21 -22.10
CA SER A 25 -2.40 3.79 -21.93
C SER A 25 -1.54 3.09 -20.87
N VAL A 26 -0.23 3.38 -20.84
CA VAL A 26 0.70 2.81 -19.84
C VAL A 26 0.43 3.42 -18.47
N TYR A 27 0.27 4.74 -18.40
CA TYR A 27 0.00 5.47 -17.17
C TYR A 27 -1.27 4.98 -16.49
N VAL A 28 -2.39 4.93 -17.22
CA VAL A 28 -3.68 4.49 -16.68
C VAL A 28 -3.61 3.05 -16.20
N THR A 29 -2.97 2.16 -16.97
CA THR A 29 -2.78 0.76 -16.55
C THR A 29 -1.94 0.68 -15.27
N PHE A 30 -0.86 1.45 -15.19
CA PHE A 30 -0.02 1.49 -14.00
C PHE A 30 -0.78 2.01 -12.78
N VAL A 31 -1.63 3.05 -12.94
CA VAL A 31 -2.48 3.56 -11.85
C VAL A 31 -3.46 2.49 -11.37
N ILE A 32 -4.13 1.77 -12.28
CA ILE A 32 -5.09 0.73 -11.91
C ILE A 32 -4.40 -0.42 -11.17
N VAL A 33 -3.28 -0.93 -11.71
CA VAL A 33 -2.51 -2.00 -11.09
C VAL A 33 -1.94 -1.55 -9.74
N GLY A 34 -1.40 -0.34 -9.69
CA GLY A 34 -0.86 0.26 -8.47
C GLY A 34 -1.93 0.44 -7.39
N ALA A 35 -3.13 0.87 -7.76
CA ALA A 35 -4.25 1.00 -6.83
C ALA A 35 -4.69 -0.37 -6.29
N PHE A 36 -4.83 -1.38 -7.16
CA PHE A 36 -5.21 -2.74 -6.75
C PHE A 36 -4.21 -3.35 -5.75
N LEU A 37 -2.91 -3.21 -6.02
CA LEU A 37 -1.87 -3.70 -5.12
C LEU A 37 -1.77 -2.85 -3.85
N GLY A 38 -1.90 -1.53 -3.98
CA GLY A 38 -1.83 -0.58 -2.88
C GLY A 38 -2.95 -0.78 -1.86
N GLU A 39 -4.19 -0.98 -2.32
CA GLU A 39 -5.34 -1.30 -1.48
C GLU A 39 -5.03 -2.50 -0.57
N ARG A 40 -4.57 -3.61 -1.15
CA ARG A 40 -4.29 -4.84 -0.40
C ARG A 40 -3.14 -4.68 0.59
N ALA A 41 -2.09 -3.96 0.19
CA ALA A 41 -0.95 -3.70 1.07
C ALA A 41 -1.36 -2.85 2.27
N VAL A 42 -2.12 -1.78 2.04
CA VAL A 42 -2.58 -0.87 3.11
C VAL A 42 -3.58 -1.58 4.02
N ASP A 43 -4.59 -2.26 3.46
CA ASP A 43 -5.58 -3.01 4.24
C ASP A 43 -4.91 -4.04 5.16
N TYR A 44 -4.02 -4.87 4.61
CA TYR A 44 -3.28 -5.85 5.40
C TYR A 44 -2.42 -5.19 6.49
N GLY A 45 -1.71 -4.12 6.15
CA GLY A 45 -0.85 -3.40 7.09
C GLY A 45 -1.64 -2.80 8.25
N VAL A 46 -2.72 -2.08 7.94
CA VAL A 46 -3.59 -1.44 8.94
C VAL A 46 -4.29 -2.47 9.80
N ARG A 47 -4.89 -3.52 9.19
CA ARG A 47 -5.54 -4.59 9.94
C ARG A 47 -4.57 -5.24 10.93
N LYS A 48 -3.37 -5.60 10.47
CA LYS A 48 -2.37 -6.25 11.33
C LYS A 48 -1.89 -5.34 12.45
N LEU A 49 -1.77 -4.03 12.18
CA LEU A 49 -1.42 -3.06 13.22
C LEU A 49 -2.55 -2.95 14.26
N TRP A 50 -3.80 -2.91 13.80
CA TRP A 50 -4.97 -2.83 14.68
C TRP A 50 -5.13 -4.10 15.53
N GLU A 51 -4.99 -5.28 14.94
CA GLU A 51 -5.03 -6.56 15.66
C GLU A 51 -3.98 -6.61 16.77
N LYS A 52 -2.74 -6.19 16.46
CA LYS A 52 -1.66 -6.12 17.45
C LYS A 52 -1.95 -5.14 18.58
N ASN A 53 -2.64 -4.03 18.29
CA ASN A 53 -2.98 -3.04 19.29
C ASN A 53 -4.20 -3.45 20.16
N ASN A 54 -5.02 -4.38 19.68
CA ASN A 54 -6.27 -4.79 20.32
C ASN A 54 -6.27 -6.27 20.76
N ILE A 55 -5.07 -6.83 21.00
CA ILE A 55 -4.92 -8.18 21.56
C ILE A 55 -5.72 -8.29 22.86
N GLY A 56 -6.53 -9.34 22.98
CA GLY A 56 -7.33 -9.60 24.17
C GLY A 56 -8.67 -8.87 24.20
N LYS A 57 -8.97 -8.01 23.21
CA LYS A 57 -10.22 -7.25 23.12
C LYS A 57 -11.11 -7.67 21.96
N ARG A 58 -10.59 -8.48 21.03
CA ARG A 58 -11.37 -8.92 19.87
C ARG A 58 -12.34 -10.01 20.31
N TYR A 59 -13.41 -10.17 19.54
CA TYR A 59 -14.42 -11.22 19.78
C TYR A 59 -13.77 -12.61 19.90
N GLU A 60 -12.76 -12.88 19.07
CA GLU A 60 -11.96 -14.11 19.06
C GLU A 60 -11.17 -14.36 20.35
N ASP A 61 -10.86 -13.31 21.12
CA ASP A 61 -10.01 -13.41 22.30
C ASP A 61 -10.83 -13.64 23.58
N ILE A 62 -12.16 -13.73 23.50
CA ILE A 62 -13.06 -13.87 24.65
C ILE A 62 -13.22 -15.37 25.00
N PRO A 63 -12.82 -15.81 26.21
CA PRO A 63 -12.71 -17.24 26.52
C PRO A 63 -14.04 -17.97 26.76
N VAL A 64 -15.11 -17.26 27.14
CA VAL A 64 -16.43 -17.86 27.48
C VAL A 64 -17.49 -17.65 26.41
N LEU A 65 -17.05 -17.28 25.21
CA LEU A 65 -17.92 -16.92 24.11
C LEU A 65 -18.77 -18.11 23.67
N GLY A 66 -20.10 -17.98 23.76
CA GLY A 66 -21.05 -19.05 23.39
C GLY A 66 -21.35 -20.09 24.48
N GLN A 67 -20.80 -19.95 25.69
CA GLN A 67 -21.24 -20.74 26.83
C GLN A 67 -22.41 -20.06 27.55
N ARG A 68 -23.51 -20.79 27.79
CA ARG A 68 -24.63 -20.31 28.60
C ARG A 68 -24.15 -20.26 30.06
N GLN A 69 -24.26 -19.09 30.70
CA GLN A 69 -23.93 -18.99 32.12
C GLN A 69 -24.91 -19.87 32.92
N PRO A 70 -24.42 -20.68 33.88
CA PRO A 70 -25.30 -21.43 34.75
C PRO A 70 -26.14 -20.42 35.55
N GLU A 71 -27.46 -20.60 35.51
CA GLU A 71 -28.39 -19.79 36.28
C GLU A 71 -28.23 -20.19 37.76
N GLU A 72 -28.00 -19.21 38.64
CA GLU A 72 -27.88 -19.40 40.10
C GLU A 72 -29.21 -19.83 40.73
#